data_AF-A0A1T2KZQ4-F1
#
_entry.id   AF-A0A1T2KZQ4-F1
#
_cell.length_a   1.000
_cell.length_b   1.000
_cell.length_c   1.000
_cell.angle_alpha   90.00
_cell.angle_beta   90.00
_cell.angle_gamma   90.00
#
_symmetry.space_group_name_H-M   'P 1'
#
loop_
_entity.id
_entity.type
_entity.pdbx_description
1 polymer ?
#
loop_
_entity_poly.entity_id
_entity_poly.type
_entity_poly.pdbx_seq_one_letter_code
_entity_poly.pdbx_strand_id
1 'polypeptide(L)'
;MGKVNVAYYRGLMRGGSGAVAQVVVGLESSENVISSVTSAQSTAANAETTIVRIATDTTVRVLIGNNPTALATSVRLLADTVEYFGIQHGEKVGVIEE
;
A
#
# COMPACT_ATOMS: atom_id res chain seq x y z
N MET A 1 7.64 -14.90 -8.10
CA MET A 1 6.63 -14.00 -8.69
C MET A 1 5.26 -14.33 -8.12
N GLY A 2 5.07 -13.93 -6.86
CA GLY A 2 3.80 -13.70 -6.23
C GLY A 2 3.19 -12.37 -6.66
N LYS A 3 1.99 -12.14 -6.18
CA LYS A 3 1.17 -10.97 -6.42
C LYS A 3 0.93 -10.28 -5.09
N VAL A 4 1.25 -8.99 -5.07
CA VAL A 4 0.88 -8.10 -3.98
C VAL A 4 -0.28 -7.25 -4.44
N ASN A 5 -1.46 -7.48 -3.85
CA ASN A 5 -2.62 -6.66 -4.10
C ASN A 5 -2.52 -5.37 -3.30
N VAL A 6 -2.49 -4.26 -4.01
CA VAL A 6 -2.44 -2.91 -3.45
C VAL A 6 -3.79 -2.26 -3.74
N ALA A 7 -4.55 -1.95 -2.69
CA ALA A 7 -5.86 -1.32 -2.80
C ALA A 7 -5.86 0.05 -2.10
N TYR A 8 -6.38 1.06 -2.78
CA TYR A 8 -6.33 2.46 -2.36
C TYR A 8 -7.69 2.90 -1.81
N TYR A 9 -7.67 3.62 -0.69
CA TYR A 9 -8.88 4.01 0.03
C TYR A 9 -8.86 5.48 0.44
N ARG A 10 -10.06 6.05 0.49
CA ARG A 10 -10.35 7.30 1.20
C ARG A 10 -10.46 7.02 2.69
N GLY A 11 -9.34 7.15 3.39
CA GLY A 11 -9.20 6.78 4.79
C GLY A 11 -9.77 7.75 5.83
N LEU A 12 -10.36 8.87 5.41
CA LEU A 12 -10.83 9.91 6.32
C LEU A 12 -12.37 9.95 6.36
N MET A 13 -12.95 9.59 7.50
CA MET A 13 -14.31 9.99 7.83
C MET A 13 -14.27 11.19 8.78
N ARG A 14 -14.82 12.31 8.34
CA ARG A 14 -15.00 13.51 9.16
C ARG A 14 -16.36 13.44 9.84
N GLY A 15 -16.35 13.29 11.16
CA GLY A 15 -17.55 13.37 11.99
C GLY A 15 -18.12 14.79 12.05
N GLY A 16 -19.41 14.91 12.36
CA GLY A 16 -20.13 16.19 12.39
C GLY A 16 -19.58 17.22 13.39
N SER A 17 -18.78 16.80 14.37
CA SER A 17 -18.11 17.67 15.35
C SER A 17 -16.70 18.13 14.92
N GLY A 18 -16.25 17.75 13.72
CA GLY A 18 -14.87 18.00 13.28
C GLY A 18 -13.85 16.94 13.74
N ALA A 19 -14.28 15.92 14.49
CA ALA A 19 -13.45 14.75 14.78
C ALA A 19 -13.19 13.95 13.50
N VAL A 20 -11.96 13.50 13.30
CA VAL A 20 -11.58 12.64 12.16
C VAL A 20 -11.28 11.24 12.70
N ALA A 21 -12.05 10.25 12.26
CA ALA A 21 -11.74 8.85 12.50
C ALA A 21 -11.05 8.30 11.26
N GLN A 22 -9.93 7.59 11.46
CA GLN A 22 -9.34 6.80 10.40
C GLN A 22 -10.26 5.60 10.16
N VAL A 23 -10.98 5.62 9.04
CA VAL A 23 -11.87 4.52 8.66
C VAL A 23 -11.59 4.18 7.22
N VAL A 24 -11.38 2.89 6.94
CA VAL A 24 -11.23 2.38 5.58
C VAL A 24 -12.60 2.39 4.92
N VAL A 25 -12.92 3.49 4.23
CA VAL A 25 -14.12 3.63 3.39
C VAL A 25 -13.72 4.04 1.98
N GLY A 26 -14.64 3.86 1.02
CA GLY A 26 -14.43 4.33 -0.35
C GLY A 26 -13.20 3.72 -1.01
N LEU A 27 -13.27 2.43 -1.36
CA LEU A 27 -12.30 1.80 -2.27
C LEU A 27 -12.27 2.60 -3.57
N GLU A 28 -11.11 3.14 -3.92
CA GLU A 28 -10.93 3.97 -5.11
C GLU A 28 -10.47 3.11 -6.29
N SER A 29 -9.44 2.31 -6.06
CA SER A 29 -8.85 1.42 -7.05
C SER A 29 -8.08 0.30 -6.37
N SER A 30 -7.75 -0.73 -7.14
CA SER A 30 -6.83 -1.78 -6.71
C SER A 30 -6.06 -2.33 -7.88
N GLU A 31 -4.82 -2.72 -7.65
CA GLU A 31 -3.94 -3.33 -8.63
C GLU A 31 -3.13 -4.48 -8.02
N ASN A 32 -2.56 -5.33 -8.88
CA ASN A 32 -1.61 -6.34 -8.45
C ASN A 32 -0.21 -5.92 -8.92
N VAL A 33 0.67 -5.69 -7.96
CA VAL A 33 2.10 -5.54 -8.21
C VAL A 33 2.71 -6.92 -8.24
N ILE A 34 3.34 -7.28 -9.37
CA ILE A 34 4.07 -8.54 -9.46
C ILE A 34 5.39 -8.37 -8.69
N SER A 35 5.54 -9.13 -7.62
CA SER A 35 6.77 -9.12 -6.83
C SER A 35 7.83 -9.97 -7.52
N SER A 36 9.10 -9.54 -7.42
CA SER A 36 10.25 -10.33 -7.88
C SER A 36 11.47 -10.02 -7.02
N VAL A 37 12.62 -10.64 -7.30
CA VAL A 37 13.92 -10.30 -6.68
C VAL A 37 14.42 -8.88 -7.03
N THR A 38 13.74 -8.19 -7.95
CA THR A 38 13.93 -6.76 -8.22
C THR A 38 12.72 -5.99 -7.71
N SER A 39 12.96 -4.83 -7.10
CA SER A 39 11.88 -3.96 -6.64
C SER A 39 10.98 -3.53 -7.80
N ALA A 40 9.68 -3.82 -7.66
CA ALA A 40 8.61 -3.27 -8.48
C ALA A 40 7.88 -2.18 -7.70
N GLN A 41 7.09 -1.35 -8.39
CA GLN A 41 6.29 -0.29 -7.78
C GLN A 41 4.85 -0.37 -8.28
N SER A 42 3.92 0.01 -7.41
CA SER A 42 2.54 0.29 -7.76
C SER A 42 2.39 1.58 -8.56
N THR A 43 1.17 1.86 -9.02
CA THR A 43 0.79 3.21 -9.45
C THR A 43 0.83 4.19 -8.27
N ALA A 44 0.86 5.50 -8.57
CA ALA A 44 0.84 6.52 -7.55
C ALA A 44 -0.56 6.68 -6.94
N ALA A 45 -0.62 6.82 -5.63
CA ALA A 45 -1.80 7.22 -4.90
C ALA A 45 -2.33 8.56 -5.44
N ASN A 46 -3.65 8.66 -5.61
CA ASN A 46 -4.28 9.88 -6.09
C ASN A 46 -4.42 10.91 -4.95
N ALA A 47 -5.02 12.07 -5.26
CA ALA A 47 -5.15 13.17 -4.29
C ALA A 47 -6.12 12.88 -3.12
N GLU A 48 -7.06 11.95 -3.28
CA GLU A 48 -8.05 11.60 -2.26
C GLU A 48 -7.64 10.36 -1.43
N THR A 49 -6.70 9.56 -1.95
CA THR A 49 -6.14 8.41 -1.26
C THR A 49 -5.38 8.86 0.00
N THR A 50 -5.69 8.22 1.12
CA THR A 50 -4.96 8.44 2.40
C THR A 50 -4.57 7.13 3.09
N ILE A 51 -5.11 6.00 2.65
CA ILE A 51 -4.79 4.67 3.15
C ILE A 51 -4.59 3.72 1.98
N VAL A 52 -3.63 2.81 2.13
CA VAL A 52 -3.45 1.65 1.25
C VAL A 52 -3.59 0.36 2.05
N ARG A 53 -4.30 -0.61 1.50
CA ARG A 53 -4.28 -2.02 1.95
C ARG A 53 -3.28 -2.77 1.10
N ILE A 54 -2.41 -3.53 1.74
CA ILE A 54 -1.43 -4.40 1.09
C ILE A 54 -1.76 -5.82 1.51
N ALA A 55 -2.11 -6.66 0.54
CA ALA A 55 -2.35 -8.08 0.73
C ALA A 55 -1.37 -8.89 -0.10
N THR A 56 -0.71 -9.86 0.51
CA THR A 56 0.43 -10.56 -0.08
C THR A 56 0.13 -12.06 -0.19
N ASP A 57 0.49 -12.69 -1.31
CA ASP A 57 0.46 -14.16 -1.47
C ASP A 57 1.84 -14.81 -1.28
N THR A 58 2.88 -14.00 -1.11
CA THR A 58 4.26 -14.41 -0.86
C THR A 58 4.92 -13.48 0.17
N THR A 59 6.01 -13.92 0.77
CA THR A 59 6.78 -13.08 1.68
C THR A 59 7.51 -12.00 0.88
N VAL A 60 7.32 -10.74 1.28
CA VAL A 60 7.87 -9.58 0.57
C VAL A 60 8.41 -8.55 1.55
N ARG A 61 9.20 -7.63 1.01
CA ARG A 61 9.57 -6.37 1.65
C ARG A 61 8.86 -5.21 0.97
N VAL A 62 8.39 -4.25 1.76
CA VAL A 62 7.59 -3.11 1.30
C VAL A 62 8.19 -1.79 1.76
N LEU A 63 8.16 -0.79 0.88
CA LEU A 63 8.50 0.60 1.17
C LEU A 63 7.49 1.55 0.50
N ILE A 64 7.06 2.58 1.22
CA ILE A 64 6.17 3.63 0.68
C ILE A 64 6.97 4.92 0.49
N GLY A 65 6.73 5.63 -0.63
CA GLY A 65 7.35 6.92 -0.94
C GLY A 65 7.10 7.37 -2.39
N ASN A 66 7.64 8.50 -2.83
CA ASN A 66 7.39 9.03 -4.18
C ASN A 66 7.96 8.17 -5.33
N ASN A 67 9.08 7.50 -5.09
CA ASN A 67 9.72 6.58 -6.04
C ASN A 67 10.43 5.47 -5.26
N PRO A 68 9.69 4.60 -4.54
CA PRO A 68 10.25 3.72 -3.54
C PRO A 68 10.99 2.55 -4.20
N THR A 69 12.21 2.28 -3.77
CA THR A 69 12.91 1.03 -4.07
C THR A 69 12.92 0.21 -2.79
N ALA A 70 12.10 -0.84 -2.75
CA ALA A 70 12.09 -1.74 -1.61
C ALA A 70 13.41 -2.52 -1.55
N LEU A 71 13.96 -2.64 -0.34
CA LEU A 71 15.23 -3.31 -0.07
C LEU A 71 15.00 -4.43 0.95
N ALA A 72 16.00 -5.31 1.11
CA ALA A 72 15.97 -6.37 2.13
C ALA A 72 15.79 -5.83 3.57
N THR A 73 16.11 -4.55 3.81
CA THR A 73 15.95 -3.86 5.10
C THR A 73 14.60 -3.18 5.27
N SER A 74 13.75 -3.16 4.24
CA SER A 74 12.41 -2.56 4.32
C SER A 74 11.46 -3.42 5.17
N VAL A 75 10.24 -2.92 5.38
CA VAL A 75 9.22 -3.59 6.22
C VAL A 75 8.91 -4.96 5.63
N ARG A 76 8.93 -6.00 6.46
CA ARG A 76 8.67 -7.38 6.03
C ARG A 76 7.20 -7.72 6.24
N LEU A 77 6.56 -8.21 5.18
CA LEU A 77 5.22 -8.79 5.23
C LEU A 77 5.31 -10.28 4.89
N LEU A 78 4.67 -11.12 5.70
CA LEU A 78 4.61 -12.55 5.46
C LEU A 78 3.61 -12.86 4.32
N ALA A 79 3.74 -14.03 3.72
CA ALA A 79 2.70 -14.54 2.83
C ALA A 79 1.33 -14.64 3.55
N ASP A 80 0.26 -14.48 2.79
CA ASP A 80 -1.14 -14.55 3.25
C ASP A 80 -1.48 -13.54 4.37
N THR A 81 -0.81 -12.39 4.38
CA THR A 81 -1.09 -11.30 5.33
C THR A 81 -1.74 -10.11 4.67
N VAL A 82 -2.45 -9.33 5.49
CA VAL A 82 -3.07 -8.07 5.08
C VAL A 82 -2.68 -7.01 6.08
N GLU A 83 -2.08 -5.93 5.61
CA GLU A 83 -1.76 -4.76 6.42
C GLU A 83 -2.27 -3.47 5.76
N TYR A 84 -2.49 -2.44 6.58
CA TYR A 84 -2.93 -1.13 6.15
C TYR A 84 -1.91 -0.08 6.56
N PHE A 85 -1.58 0.80 5.62
CA PHE A 85 -0.62 1.88 5.84
C PHE A 85 -1.22 3.21 5.42
N GLY A 86 -0.77 4.29 6.08
CA GLY A 86 -0.97 5.64 5.56
C GLY A 86 -0.14 5.85 4.30
N ILE A 87 -0.68 6.62 3.37
CA ILE A 87 0.01 7.00 2.12
C ILE A 87 -0.38 8.43 1.75
N GLN A 88 0.56 9.18 1.19
CA GLN A 88 0.33 10.54 0.69
C GLN A 88 0.07 10.54 -0.82
N HIS A 89 -0.58 11.60 -1.31
CA HIS A 89 -0.75 11.83 -2.74
C HIS A 89 0.58 11.78 -3.48
N GLY A 90 0.65 10.95 -4.53
CA GLY A 90 1.82 10.81 -5.39
C GLY A 90 2.80 9.74 -4.90
N GLU A 91 2.67 9.25 -3.67
CA GLU A 91 3.45 8.11 -3.20
C GLU A 91 2.97 6.80 -3.83
N LYS A 92 3.88 5.83 -3.86
CA LYS A 92 3.69 4.49 -4.39
C LYS A 92 4.06 3.48 -3.32
N VAL A 93 3.69 2.23 -3.56
CA VAL A 93 4.15 1.06 -2.81
C VAL A 93 5.22 0.34 -3.62
N GLY A 94 6.45 0.33 -3.12
CA GLY A 94 7.55 -0.48 -3.63
C GLY A 94 7.54 -1.86 -2.98
N VAL A 95 7.77 -2.91 -3.77
CA VAL A 95 7.70 -4.31 -3.34
C VAL A 95 8.87 -5.09 -3.92
N ILE A 96 9.52 -5.92 -3.11
CA ILE A 96 10.54 -6.89 -3.52
C ILE A 96 10.27 -8.24 -2.82
N GLU A 97 10.48 -9.36 -3.50
CA GLU A 97 10.38 -10.70 -2.91
C GLU A 97 11.56 -10.96 -1.98
N GLU A 98 11.28 -11.68 -0.91
CA GLU A 98 12.31 -12.31 -0.07
C GLU A 98 12.64 -13.72 -0.56
#